data_AF-A0A9D8A4Y3-F1
#
_entry.id   AF-A0A9D8A4Y3-F1
#
_cell.length_a   1.000
_cell.length_b   1.000
_cell.length_c   1.000
_cell.angle_alpha   90.00
_cell.angle_beta   90.00
_cell.angle_gamma   90.00
#
_symmetry.space_group_name_H-M   'P 1'
#
loop_
_entity.id
_entity.type
_entity.pdbx_description
1 polymer ?
#
loop_
_entity_poly.entity_id
_entity_poly.type
_entity_poly.pdbx_seq_one_letter_code
_entity_poly.pdbx_strand_id
1 'polypeptide(L)'
;MTTTPEAIKQASNATLASLLNLTLLPGIAFMWLIINRQKQTDKFALYHFNFAIKLNIIAAIALFLMSILFILLGGVGSAMTWIYVIVYFTVFHSMFILLAVWLMVVSWGGNTLEKK
;
A
#
# COMPACT_ATOMS: atom_id res chain seq x y z
N MET A 1 2.22 -9.48 23.02
CA MET A 1 1.39 -10.27 22.07
C MET A 1 2.16 -11.55 21.75
N THR A 2 1.58 -12.72 21.99
CA THR A 2 2.16 -13.99 21.52
C THR A 2 1.79 -14.15 20.05
N THR A 3 2.74 -13.98 19.14
CA THR A 3 2.52 -14.11 17.70
C THR A 3 2.52 -15.59 17.31
N THR A 4 1.38 -16.09 16.83
CA THR A 4 1.29 -17.47 16.31
C THR A 4 1.81 -17.55 14.87
N PRO A 5 2.27 -18.71 14.40
CA PRO A 5 2.64 -18.91 13.00
C PRO A 5 1.52 -18.54 12.01
N GLU A 6 0.26 -18.82 12.37
CA GLU A 6 -0.91 -18.48 11.58
C GLU A 6 -1.10 -16.96 11.46
N ALA A 7 -0.92 -16.22 12.57
CA ALA A 7 -1.02 -14.76 12.59
C ALA A 7 0.08 -14.10 11.73
N ILE A 8 1.30 -14.65 11.77
CA ILE A 8 2.41 -14.22 10.92
C ILE A 8 2.07 -14.44 9.45
N LYS A 9 1.53 -15.60 9.08
CA LYS A 9 1.10 -15.89 7.70
C LYS A 9 0.01 -14.95 7.23
N GLN A 10 -0.99 -14.68 8.06
CA GLN A 10 -2.08 -13.76 7.74
C GLN A 10 -1.58 -12.33 7.55
N ALA A 11 -0.72 -11.84 8.45
CA ALA A 11 -0.07 -10.54 8.33
C ALA A 11 0.78 -10.45 7.05
N SER A 12 1.58 -11.48 6.76
CA SER A 12 2.40 -11.58 5.55
C SER A 12 1.55 -11.45 4.29
N ASN A 13 0.43 -12.19 4.22
CA ASN A 13 -0.48 -12.13 3.09
C ASN A 13 -1.13 -10.74 2.93
N ALA A 14 -1.45 -10.05 4.03
CA ALA A 14 -1.97 -8.68 3.98
C ALA A 14 -0.94 -7.72 3.37
N THR A 15 0.31 -7.79 3.83
CA THR A 15 1.39 -6.94 3.33
C THR A 15 1.76 -7.25 1.87
N LEU A 16 1.67 -8.52 1.46
CA LEU A 16 1.83 -8.93 0.07
C LEU A 16 0.69 -8.41 -0.82
N ALA A 17 -0.56 -8.52 -0.38
CA ALA A 17 -1.70 -7.97 -1.11
C ALA A 17 -1.61 -6.44 -1.26
N SER A 18 -1.09 -5.75 -0.24
CA SER A 18 -0.77 -4.31 -0.33
C SER A 18 0.26 -4.03 -1.42
N LEU A 19 1.37 -4.77 -1.42
CA LEU A 19 2.42 -4.60 -2.43
C LEU A 19 1.89 -4.87 -3.84
N LEU A 20 1.13 -5.96 -4.02
CA LEU A 20 0.50 -6.31 -5.29
C LEU A 20 -0.46 -5.24 -5.80
N ASN A 21 -1.24 -4.61 -4.92
CA ASN A 21 -2.13 -3.52 -5.31
C ASN A 21 -1.36 -2.29 -5.82
N LEU A 22 -0.18 -2.03 -5.26
CA LEU A 22 0.68 -0.94 -5.70
C LEU A 22 1.39 -1.27 -7.02
N THR A 23 1.75 -2.52 -7.30
CA THR A 23 2.63 -2.85 -8.43
C THR A 23 1.96 -3.50 -9.64
N LEU A 24 1.11 -4.51 -9.44
CA LEU A 24 0.72 -5.44 -10.51
C LEU A 24 -0.80 -5.58 -10.69
N LEU A 25 -1.55 -5.61 -9.59
CA LEU A 25 -2.97 -5.96 -9.57
C LEU A 25 -3.77 -4.91 -8.78
N PRO A 26 -3.78 -3.64 -9.23
CA PRO A 26 -4.54 -2.58 -8.57
C PRO A 26 -6.03 -2.92 -8.55
N GLY A 27 -6.70 -2.57 -7.45
CA GLY A 27 -8.13 -2.84 -7.23
C GLY A 27 -8.43 -4.27 -6.81
N ILE A 28 -7.94 -5.28 -7.54
CA ILE A 28 -8.19 -6.70 -7.23
C ILE A 28 -7.53 -7.09 -5.91
N ALA A 29 -6.24 -6.77 -5.75
CA ALA A 29 -5.51 -7.09 -4.53
C ALA A 29 -6.04 -6.29 -3.33
N PHE A 30 -6.47 -5.04 -3.54
CA PHE A 30 -7.14 -4.26 -2.50
C PHE A 30 -8.50 -4.83 -2.09
N MET A 31 -9.31 -5.30 -3.04
CA MET A 31 -10.59 -5.93 -2.75
C MET A 31 -10.40 -7.21 -1.91
N TRP A 32 -9.41 -8.03 -2.27
CA TRP A 32 -9.01 -9.19 -1.46
C TRP A 32 -8.62 -8.76 -0.03
N LEU A 33 -7.88 -7.67 0.11
CA LEU A 33 -7.41 -7.15 1.39
C LEU A 33 -8.58 -6.73 2.30
N ILE A 34 -9.57 -6.02 1.76
CA ILE A 34 -10.78 -5.62 2.51
C ILE A 34 -11.61 -6.82 2.95
N ILE A 35 -11.85 -7.79 2.04
CA ILE A 35 -12.65 -8.99 2.34
C ILE A 35 -11.95 -9.83 3.42
N ASN A 36 -10.64 -10.02 3.31
CA ASN A 36 -9.91 -10.85 4.28
C ASN A 36 -9.69 -10.15 5.62
N ARG A 37 -9.61 -8.82 5.64
CA ARG A 37 -9.53 -8.03 6.89
C ARG A 37 -10.73 -8.28 7.80
N GLN A 38 -11.94 -8.47 7.26
CA GLN A 38 -13.15 -8.74 8.05
C GLN A 38 -13.11 -10.09 8.78
N LYS A 39 -12.32 -11.05 8.28
CA LYS A 39 -12.19 -12.39 8.84
C LYS A 39 -11.12 -12.49 9.94
N GLN A 40 -10.34 -11.43 10.16
CA GLN A 40 -9.24 -11.44 11.12
C GLN A 40 -9.72 -11.09 12.52
N THR A 41 -9.37 -11.94 13.48
CA THR A 41 -9.64 -11.73 14.91
C THR A 41 -8.36 -11.51 15.71
N ASP A 42 -7.22 -11.99 15.19
CA ASP A 42 -5.92 -11.81 15.82
C ASP A 42 -5.47 -10.34 15.74
N LYS A 43 -5.01 -9.81 16.87
CA LYS A 43 -4.62 -8.40 16.99
C LYS A 43 -3.38 -8.07 16.15
N PHE A 44 -2.44 -9.00 16.04
CA PHE A 44 -1.22 -8.82 15.26
C PHE A 44 -1.52 -8.81 13.75
N ALA A 45 -2.33 -9.76 13.27
CA ALA A 45 -2.80 -9.77 11.89
C ALA A 45 -3.59 -8.50 11.56
N LEU A 46 -4.54 -8.10 12.43
CA LEU A 46 -5.34 -6.89 12.26
C LEU A 46 -4.50 -5.62 12.14
N TYR A 47 -3.41 -5.51 12.88
CA TYR A 47 -2.48 -4.38 12.77
C TYR A 47 -1.95 -4.24 11.33
N HIS A 48 -1.40 -5.33 10.78
CA HIS A 48 -0.82 -5.35 9.44
C HIS A 48 -1.88 -5.14 8.34
N PHE A 49 -3.07 -5.73 8.50
CA PHE A 49 -4.21 -5.45 7.60
C PHE A 49 -4.61 -3.98 7.62
N ASN A 50 -4.79 -3.36 8.79
CA ASN A 50 -5.21 -1.97 8.88
C ASN A 50 -4.13 -1.02 8.33
N PHE A 51 -2.85 -1.30 8.57
CA PHE A 51 -1.75 -0.53 8.00
C PHE A 51 -1.74 -0.64 6.48
N ALA A 52 -1.83 -1.87 5.95
CA ALA A 52 -1.90 -2.12 4.52
C ALA A 52 -3.07 -1.40 3.85
N ILE A 53 -4.28 -1.43 4.45
CA ILE A 53 -5.44 -0.67 3.95
C ILE A 53 -5.12 0.82 3.89
N LYS A 54 -4.64 1.40 4.99
CA LYS A 54 -4.33 2.84 5.07
C LYS A 54 -3.30 3.25 4.02
N LEU A 55 -2.22 2.47 3.86
CA LEU A 55 -1.17 2.73 2.88
C LEU A 55 -1.75 2.79 1.46
N ASN A 56 -2.60 1.84 1.09
CA ASN A 56 -3.21 1.79 -0.24
C ASN A 56 -4.26 2.89 -0.47
N ILE A 57 -5.02 3.27 0.56
CA ILE A 57 -5.96 4.39 0.47
C ILE A 57 -5.18 5.70 0.25
N ILE A 58 -4.09 5.94 0.98
CA ILE A 58 -3.25 7.12 0.80
C ILE A 58 -2.64 7.13 -0.61
N ALA A 59 -2.15 5.98 -1.09
CA ALA A 59 -1.64 5.86 -2.46
C ALA A 59 -2.72 6.17 -3.53
N ALA A 60 -3.95 5.71 -3.33
CA ALA A 60 -5.07 6.03 -4.21
C ALA A 60 -5.41 7.52 -4.19
N ILE A 61 -5.43 8.16 -3.02
CA ILE A 61 -5.62 9.61 -2.90
C ILE A 61 -4.51 10.38 -3.62
N ALA A 62 -3.26 9.96 -3.45
CA ALA A 62 -2.11 10.56 -4.15
C ALA A 62 -2.24 10.43 -5.68
N LEU A 63 -2.76 9.30 -6.18
CA LEU A 63 -3.05 9.12 -7.60
C LEU A 63 -4.11 10.11 -8.10
N PHE A 64 -5.22 10.28 -7.38
CA PHE A 64 -6.24 11.26 -7.74
C PHE A 64 -5.68 12.69 -7.75
N LEU A 65 -4.86 13.04 -6.76
CA LEU A 65 -4.22 14.35 -6.68
C LEU A 65 -3.29 14.60 -7.87
N MET A 66 -2.49 13.60 -8.26
CA MET A 66 -1.62 13.68 -9.45
C MET A 66 -2.43 13.83 -10.74
N SER A 67 -3.56 13.14 -10.87
CA SER A 67 -4.46 13.27 -12.03
C SER A 67 -5.05 14.69 -12.14
N ILE A 68 -5.43 15.29 -11.02
CA ILE A 68 -5.90 16.69 -11.01
C ILE A 68 -4.78 17.65 -11.42
N LEU A 69 -3.58 17.45 -10.87
CA LEU A 69 -2.41 18.27 -11.20
C LEU A 69 -2.05 18.18 -12.69
N PHE A 70 -2.14 16.99 -13.29
CA PHE A 70 -1.93 16.80 -14.73
C PHE A 70 -2.84 17.69 -15.57
N ILE A 71 -4.14 17.75 -15.22
CA ILE A 71 -5.12 18.58 -15.93
C ILE A 71 -4.81 20.07 -15.75
N LEU A 72 -4.48 20.50 -14.53
CA LEU A 72 -4.19 21.91 -14.21
C LEU A 72 -2.91 22.44 -14.88
N LEU A 73 -1.89 21.60 -15.05
CA LEU A 73 -0.61 21.98 -15.66
C LEU A 73 -0.64 22.03 -17.20
N GLY A 74 -1.81 21.91 -17.84
CA GLY A 74 -1.95 21.99 -19.30
C GLY A 74 -2.28 20.66 -19.99
N GLY A 75 -2.46 19.59 -19.22
CA GLY A 75 -2.95 18.30 -19.71
C GLY A 75 -2.08 17.66 -20.79
N VAL A 76 -2.73 16.98 -21.73
CA VAL A 76 -2.08 16.15 -22.76
C VAL A 76 -1.27 16.94 -23.78
N GLY A 77 -1.49 18.26 -23.91
CA GLY A 77 -0.91 19.08 -24.98
C GLY A 77 0.52 19.57 -24.71
N SER A 78 1.06 19.37 -23.51
CA SER A 78 2.36 19.91 -23.10
C SER A 78 3.34 18.80 -22.72
N ALA A 79 4.46 18.72 -23.43
CA ALA A 79 5.54 17.77 -23.12
C ALA A 79 6.14 18.01 -21.72
N MET A 80 6.21 19.27 -21.27
CA MET A 80 6.69 19.60 -19.93
C MET A 80 5.79 19.04 -18.84
N THR A 81 4.47 19.04 -19.07
CA THR A 81 3.48 18.50 -18.12
C THR A 81 3.66 17.00 -17.92
N TRP A 82 3.98 16.27 -18.99
CA TRP A 82 4.34 14.85 -18.90
C TRP A 82 5.62 14.61 -18.10
N ILE A 83 6.67 15.40 -18.33
CA ILE A 83 7.93 15.28 -17.57
C ILE A 83 7.65 15.45 -16.07
N TYR A 84 6.93 16.51 -15.69
CA TYR A 84 6.58 16.73 -14.29
C TYR A 84 5.78 15.57 -13.73
N VAL A 85 4.69 15.16 -14.39
CA VAL A 85 3.80 14.13 -13.86
C VAL A 85 4.49 12.77 -13.75
N ILE A 86 5.32 12.38 -14.71
CA ILE A 86 6.09 11.13 -14.64
C ILE A 86 7.07 11.18 -13.46
N VAL A 87 7.88 12.24 -13.35
CA VAL A 87 8.89 12.34 -12.28
C VAL A 87 8.24 12.32 -10.90
N TYR A 88 7.21 13.15 -10.68
CA TYR A 88 6.51 13.19 -9.41
C TYR A 88 5.82 11.86 -9.11
N PHE A 89 5.07 11.31 -10.06
CA PHE A 89 4.41 10.02 -9.88
C PHE A 89 5.41 8.92 -9.53
N THR A 90 6.50 8.76 -10.28
CA THR A 90 7.49 7.72 -10.03
C THR A 90 8.12 7.85 -8.63
N VAL A 91 8.47 9.06 -8.18
CA VAL A 91 9.07 9.25 -6.85
C VAL A 91 8.08 8.88 -5.75
N PHE A 92 6.87 9.47 -5.75
CA PHE A 92 5.86 9.20 -4.72
C PHE A 92 5.40 7.74 -4.74
N HIS A 93 5.20 7.17 -5.92
CA HIS A 93 4.83 5.77 -6.08
C HIS A 93 5.90 4.83 -5.54
N SER A 94 7.18 5.10 -5.85
CA SER A 94 8.31 4.30 -5.33
C SER A 94 8.39 4.36 -3.81
N MET A 95 8.08 5.51 -3.19
CA MET A 95 8.01 5.62 -1.73
C MET A 95 6.94 4.70 -1.13
N PHE A 96 5.74 4.63 -1.73
CA PHE A 96 4.69 3.71 -1.27
C PHE A 96 5.11 2.24 -1.40
N ILE A 97 5.78 1.87 -2.50
CA ILE A 97 6.32 0.52 -2.69
C ILE A 97 7.34 0.19 -1.61
N LEU A 98 8.28 1.10 -1.32
CA LEU A 98 9.29 0.90 -0.26
C LEU A 98 8.64 0.70 1.12
N LEU A 99 7.61 1.49 1.45
CA LEU A 99 6.85 1.31 2.69
C LEU A 99 6.12 -0.03 2.74
N ALA A 100 5.54 -0.49 1.63
CA ALA A 100 4.88 -1.80 1.56
C ALA A 100 5.87 -2.96 1.73
N VAL A 101 7.04 -2.88 1.08
CA VAL A 101 8.12 -3.86 1.23
C VAL A 101 8.66 -3.88 2.65
N TRP A 102 8.88 -2.71 3.27
CA TRP A 102 9.30 -2.62 4.66
C TRP A 102 8.31 -3.34 5.56
N LEU A 103 7.01 -3.01 5.44
CA LEU A 103 5.97 -3.62 6.25
C LEU A 103 5.92 -5.14 6.06
N MET A 104 6.15 -5.62 4.83
CA MET A 104 6.23 -7.05 4.52
C MET A 104 7.40 -7.73 5.24
N VAL A 105 8.59 -7.15 5.21
CA VAL A 105 9.75 -7.71 5.94
C VAL A 105 9.49 -7.74 7.45
N VAL A 106 8.84 -6.70 7.99
CA VAL A 106 8.47 -6.63 9.42
C VAL A 106 7.43 -7.68 9.79
N SER A 107 6.43 -7.92 8.95
CA SER A 107 5.40 -8.94 9.20
C SER A 107 5.99 -10.35 9.15
N TRP A 108 6.93 -10.63 8.24
CA TRP A 108 7.66 -11.90 8.16
C TRP A 108 8.50 -12.17 9.40
N GLY A 109 9.10 -11.12 9.98
CA GLY A 109 9.84 -11.20 11.24
C GLY A 109 8.96 -11.36 12.48
N GLY A 110 7.63 -11.41 12.35
CA GLY A 110 6.71 -11.50 13.49
C GLY A 110 6.67 -10.23 14.34
N ASN A 111 7.05 -9.08 13.77
CA ASN A 111 7.15 -7.81 14.49
C ASN A 111 6.06 -6.81 14.03
N THR A 112 5.88 -5.74 14.81
CA THR A 112 5.06 -4.57 14.47
C THR A 112 5.95 -3.32 14.49
N LEU A 113 5.49 -2.21 13.91
CA LEU A 113 6.25 -0.94 13.94
C LEU A 113 5.98 -0.12 15.22
N GLU A 114 5.10 -0.60 16.10
CA GLU A 114 4.83 0.02 17.39
C GLU A 114 5.98 -0.25 18.36
N LYS A 115 6.39 0.76 19.13
CA LYS A 115 7.34 0.55 20.23
C LYS A 115 6.68 -0.35 21.28
N LYS A 116 7.38 -1.43 21.64
CA LYS A 116 7.02 -2.32 22.75
C LYS A 116 6.98 -1.57 24.08
#